data_AF-A0A3D2WFK4-F1
#
_entry.id   AF-A0A3D2WFK4-F1
#
_cell.length_a   1.000
_cell.length_b   1.000
_cell.length_c   1.000
_cell.angle_alpha   90.00
_cell.angle_beta   90.00
_cell.angle_gamma   90.00
#
_symmetry.space_group_name_H-M   'P 1'
#
loop_
_entity.id
_entity.type
_entity.pdbx_description
1 polymer ?
#
loop_
_entity_poly.entity_id
_entity_poly.type
_entity_poly.pdbx_seq_one_letter_code
_entity_poly.pdbx_strand_id
1 'polypeptide(L)'
;MSKFPRTSVFFIGLLGTLACASNSPTDLETTDCGHQVDSNIVSLGQNVVLSESGEIQPPQGRPIQERWTLGQSATSITDHNEREYARVASYMMPIRDAIMCDLDETSLALWQTLTAILRLNNIKTVQDLSGTPKEQVYSNDGIHQHLTNDGPNYNAMMKYLEESELELKCLAFINFDFTNPEGANHCEIHGLAQGSGLVIP
;
A
#
# COMPACT_ATOMS: atom_id res chain seq x y z
N MET A 1 -1.86 5.47 -83.27
CA MET A 1 -0.53 6.08 -83.04
C MET A 1 -0.69 7.11 -81.94
N SER A 2 -0.07 6.94 -80.79
CA SER A 2 0.22 8.07 -79.89
C SER A 2 1.48 7.77 -79.08
N LYS A 3 2.43 8.69 -79.18
CA LYS A 3 3.76 8.68 -78.56
C LYS A 3 3.71 9.51 -77.26
N PHE A 4 4.40 9.04 -76.24
CA PHE A 4 4.85 9.78 -75.03
C PHE A 4 5.80 10.95 -75.42
N PRO A 5 6.01 12.02 -74.59
CA PRO A 5 6.80 11.91 -73.34
C PRO A 5 6.51 12.88 -72.16
N ARG A 6 7.20 12.57 -71.05
CA ARG A 6 7.34 13.25 -69.74
C ARG A 6 7.74 14.74 -69.82
N THR A 7 7.41 15.53 -68.78
CA THR A 7 8.37 16.45 -68.10
C THR A 7 7.86 16.84 -66.69
N SER A 8 8.79 16.88 -65.73
CA SER A 8 8.66 17.30 -64.33
C SER A 8 8.39 18.80 -64.16
N VAL A 9 7.73 19.21 -63.06
CA VAL A 9 7.78 20.59 -62.55
C VAL A 9 7.99 20.58 -61.03
N PHE A 10 8.88 21.47 -60.61
CA PHE A 10 9.42 21.69 -59.26
C PHE A 10 8.45 22.43 -58.31
N PHE A 11 8.67 22.19 -57.02
CA PHE A 11 8.15 22.90 -55.84
C PHE A 11 8.32 24.43 -55.88
N ILE A 12 7.31 25.18 -55.42
CA ILE A 12 7.47 26.43 -54.65
C ILE A 12 6.40 26.44 -53.54
N GLY A 13 6.86 26.75 -52.33
CA GLY A 13 6.15 26.54 -51.08
C GLY A 13 5.06 27.57 -50.76
N LEU A 14 4.17 27.14 -49.87
CA LEU A 14 3.34 28.01 -49.06
C LEU A 14 3.45 27.52 -47.62
N LEU A 15 4.26 28.22 -46.82
CA LEU A 15 4.32 28.08 -45.37
C LEU A 15 3.01 28.63 -44.80
N GLY A 16 2.09 27.73 -44.48
CA GLY A 16 0.87 28.02 -43.73
C GLY A 16 0.63 26.89 -42.75
N THR A 17 1.28 26.92 -41.58
CA THR A 17 0.97 26.00 -40.48
C THR A 17 -0.20 26.58 -39.68
N LEU A 18 -1.41 26.13 -40.00
CA LEU A 18 -2.53 26.18 -39.06
C LEU A 18 -2.37 25.05 -38.02
N ALA A 19 -2.29 25.49 -36.76
CA ALA A 19 -2.75 24.84 -35.54
C ALA A 19 -2.67 23.30 -35.43
N CYS A 20 -1.85 22.85 -34.49
CA CYS A 20 -2.34 22.14 -33.31
C CYS A 20 -1.49 22.62 -32.14
N ALA A 21 -2.01 23.54 -31.33
CA ALA A 21 -1.51 23.67 -29.98
C ALA A 21 -1.84 22.34 -29.29
N SER A 22 -0.84 21.46 -29.16
CA SER A 22 -0.94 20.33 -28.27
C SER A 22 -0.99 20.90 -26.86
N ASN A 23 -2.19 21.19 -26.39
CA ASN A 23 -2.47 21.07 -24.97
C ASN A 23 -2.40 19.58 -24.67
N SER A 24 -1.18 19.03 -24.64
CA SER A 24 -0.93 17.84 -23.85
C SER A 24 -1.42 18.20 -22.45
N PRO A 25 -2.31 17.41 -21.82
CA PRO A 25 -2.48 17.51 -20.40
C PRO A 25 -1.14 17.08 -19.80
N THR A 26 -0.24 18.04 -19.57
CA THR A 26 0.68 17.96 -18.45
C THR A 26 -0.18 17.87 -17.20
N ASP A 27 0.19 16.94 -16.33
CA ASP A 27 -0.31 16.74 -14.97
C ASP A 27 -1.68 16.07 -14.86
N LEU A 28 -1.70 14.76 -15.14
CA LEU A 28 -2.54 13.84 -14.37
C LEU A 28 -1.70 13.28 -13.21
N GLU A 29 -1.62 14.09 -12.15
CA GLU A 29 -1.63 13.67 -10.75
C GLU A 29 -0.91 12.34 -10.41
N THR A 30 0.42 12.33 -10.50
CA THR A 30 1.25 11.28 -9.89
C THR A 30 1.59 11.59 -8.42
N THR A 31 0.91 12.56 -7.79
CA THR A 31 1.31 13.11 -6.48
C THR A 31 0.48 12.63 -5.29
N ASP A 32 -0.58 11.83 -5.49
CA ASP A 32 -1.54 11.49 -4.42
C ASP A 32 -1.75 9.97 -4.23
N CYS A 33 -0.75 9.13 -4.52
CA CYS A 33 -0.79 7.72 -4.12
C CYS A 33 -0.22 7.57 -2.71
N GLY A 34 -0.87 6.72 -1.92
CA GLY A 34 -0.35 6.25 -0.64
C GLY A 34 -0.68 7.14 0.56
N HIS A 35 0.05 6.92 1.64
CA HIS A 35 -0.10 7.57 2.93
C HIS A 35 1.00 8.61 3.19
N GLN A 36 2.18 8.40 2.61
CA GLN A 36 3.34 9.29 2.68
C GLN A 36 3.71 9.65 4.13
N VAL A 37 3.79 8.62 4.99
CA VAL A 37 4.07 8.81 6.42
C VAL A 37 5.44 9.46 6.60
N ASP A 38 5.47 10.65 7.20
CA ASP A 38 6.71 11.27 7.65
C ASP A 38 7.24 10.51 8.88
N SER A 39 8.32 9.76 8.70
CA SER A 39 8.96 9.03 9.80
C SER A 39 9.37 9.91 10.99
N ASN A 40 9.58 11.22 10.79
CA ASN A 40 9.98 12.15 11.85
C ASN A 40 8.85 12.45 12.85
N ILE A 41 7.58 12.23 12.46
CA ILE A 41 6.44 12.45 13.37
C ILE A 41 6.09 11.19 14.17
N VAL A 42 6.69 10.04 13.86
CA VAL A 42 6.40 8.79 14.56
C VAL A 42 6.94 8.85 15.99
N SER A 43 6.02 8.97 16.94
CA SER A 43 6.25 9.08 18.38
C SER A 43 5.20 8.30 19.14
N LEU A 44 5.65 7.24 19.81
CA LEU A 44 4.78 6.36 20.57
C LEU A 44 4.00 7.15 21.64
N GLY A 45 2.68 6.95 21.66
CA GLY A 45 1.81 7.63 22.61
C GLY A 45 1.46 9.06 22.21
N GLN A 46 1.90 9.53 21.04
CA GLN A 46 1.59 10.85 20.51
C GLN A 46 1.01 10.82 19.09
N ASN A 47 0.94 9.68 18.42
CA ASN A 47 0.34 9.60 17.07
C ASN A 47 -1.11 9.20 17.06
N VAL A 48 -1.86 9.74 16.10
CA VAL A 48 -3.25 9.35 15.80
C VAL A 48 -3.36 8.98 14.33
N VAL A 49 -4.31 8.09 13.98
CA VAL A 49 -4.67 7.83 12.58
C VAL A 49 -5.72 8.84 12.16
N LEU A 50 -5.49 9.53 11.06
CA LEU A 50 -6.40 10.54 10.51
C LEU A 50 -6.99 10.03 9.21
N SER A 51 -8.29 10.23 9.01
CA SER A 51 -8.88 10.14 7.68
C SER A 51 -8.33 11.24 6.78
N GLU A 52 -8.65 11.15 5.49
CA GLU A 52 -8.37 12.21 4.53
C GLU A 52 -8.98 13.57 4.93
N SER A 53 -10.16 13.57 5.57
CA SER A 53 -10.80 14.80 6.08
C SER A 53 -10.14 15.34 7.36
N GLY A 54 -9.10 14.68 7.88
CA GLY A 54 -8.42 15.04 9.11
C GLY A 54 -9.13 14.57 10.39
N GLU A 55 -10.12 13.68 10.28
CA GLU A 55 -10.83 13.15 11.44
C GLU A 55 -10.06 11.99 12.07
N ILE A 56 -9.90 12.01 13.40
CA ILE A 56 -9.26 10.93 14.14
C ILE A 56 -10.10 9.65 13.99
N GLN A 57 -9.46 8.59 13.54
CA GLN A 57 -10.08 7.28 13.35
C GLN A 57 -9.86 6.41 14.59
N PRO A 58 -10.92 5.83 15.17
CA PRO A 58 -10.78 4.94 16.32
C PRO A 58 -10.15 3.59 15.91
N PRO A 59 -9.59 2.83 16.87
CA PRO A 59 -9.14 1.47 16.62
C PRO A 59 -10.23 0.60 16.00
N GLN A 60 -9.92 -0.09 14.91
CA GLN A 60 -10.85 -0.95 14.19
C GLN A 60 -10.13 -2.13 13.52
N GLY A 61 -10.85 -3.24 13.34
CA GLY A 61 -10.36 -4.42 12.60
C GLY A 61 -10.36 -4.25 11.08
N ARG A 62 -10.92 -3.14 10.55
CA ARG A 62 -10.91 -2.85 9.11
C ARG A 62 -9.52 -2.37 8.67
N PRO A 63 -9.10 -2.67 7.43
CA PRO A 63 -7.86 -2.15 6.87
C PRO A 63 -7.78 -0.63 6.92
N ILE A 64 -6.58 -0.09 7.07
CA ILE A 64 -6.32 1.35 6.91
C ILE A 64 -6.60 1.71 5.44
N GLN A 65 -7.42 2.74 5.26
CA GLN A 65 -7.88 3.16 3.94
C GLN A 65 -6.86 4.06 3.29
N GLU A 66 -6.79 4.04 1.96
CA GLU A 66 -5.95 4.95 1.18
C GLU A 66 -6.18 6.41 1.57
N ARG A 67 -5.11 7.21 1.50
CA ARG A 67 -5.09 8.64 1.86
C ARG A 67 -5.35 8.95 3.33
N TRP A 68 -5.51 7.95 4.19
CA TRP A 68 -5.39 8.15 5.62
C TRP A 68 -3.94 8.46 5.96
N THR A 69 -3.69 9.24 7.00
CA THR A 69 -2.33 9.64 7.38
C THR A 69 -2.10 9.47 8.87
N LEU A 70 -0.84 9.60 9.28
CA LEU A 70 -0.45 9.66 10.68
C LEU A 70 -0.40 11.13 11.12
N GLY A 71 -1.15 11.47 12.16
CA GLY A 71 -1.09 12.78 12.80
C GLY A 71 -0.27 12.75 14.09
N GLN A 72 0.02 13.93 14.62
CA GLN A 72 0.55 14.10 15.97
C GLN A 72 -0.49 14.77 16.87
N SER A 73 -0.82 14.11 17.98
CA SER A 73 -1.61 14.66 19.07
C SER A 73 -0.76 15.60 19.92
N ALA A 74 -1.36 16.70 20.39
CA ALA A 74 -0.74 17.58 21.37
C ALA A 74 -0.77 17.00 22.81
N THR A 75 -1.53 15.93 23.01
CA THR A 75 -1.71 15.27 24.31
C THR A 75 -1.34 13.80 24.23
N SER A 76 -0.79 13.27 25.33
CA SER A 76 -0.45 11.86 25.41
C SER A 76 -1.70 10.97 25.33
N ILE A 77 -1.63 9.98 24.45
CA ILE A 77 -2.67 8.97 24.26
C ILE A 77 -2.53 7.91 25.35
N THR A 78 -3.55 7.79 26.19
CA THR A 78 -3.52 6.91 27.36
C THR A 78 -4.25 5.59 27.13
N ASP A 79 -5.19 5.53 26.17
CA ASP A 79 -5.80 4.28 25.76
C ASP A 79 -4.79 3.38 25.04
N HIS A 80 -4.80 2.08 25.36
CA HIS A 80 -3.85 1.13 24.80
C HIS A 80 -4.09 0.89 23.32
N ASN A 81 -5.33 0.61 22.93
CA ASN A 81 -5.65 0.26 21.55
C ASN A 81 -5.49 1.48 20.62
N GLU A 82 -5.76 2.70 21.09
CA GLU A 82 -5.47 3.93 20.34
C GLU A 82 -3.97 4.10 20.04
N ARG A 83 -3.11 3.89 21.05
CA ARG A 83 -1.65 3.94 20.85
C ARG A 83 -1.17 2.89 19.87
N GLU A 84 -1.64 1.65 20.06
CA GLU A 84 -1.24 0.53 19.20
C GLU A 84 -1.79 0.68 17.79
N TYR A 85 -2.96 1.31 17.62
CA TYR A 85 -3.53 1.52 16.30
C TYR A 85 -2.65 2.47 15.47
N ALA A 86 -2.21 3.58 16.06
CA ALA A 86 -1.27 4.48 15.41
C ALA A 86 0.10 3.83 15.19
N ARG A 87 0.57 2.98 16.12
CA ARG A 87 1.81 2.20 15.91
C ARG A 87 1.69 1.25 14.73
N VAL A 88 0.63 0.44 14.66
CA VAL A 88 0.39 -0.44 13.51
C VAL A 88 0.31 0.35 12.21
N ALA A 89 -0.38 1.49 12.21
CA ALA A 89 -0.46 2.38 11.05
C ALA A 89 0.92 2.87 10.61
N SER A 90 1.79 3.26 11.54
CA SER A 90 3.16 3.72 11.21
C SER A 90 4.02 2.66 10.51
N TYR A 91 3.67 1.38 10.63
CA TYR A 91 4.32 0.28 9.92
C TYR A 91 3.61 -0.09 8.62
N MET A 92 2.28 -0.26 8.68
CA MET A 92 1.51 -0.77 7.55
C MET A 92 1.33 0.25 6.42
N MET A 93 1.29 1.55 6.75
CA MET A 93 1.18 2.60 5.75
C MET A 93 2.40 2.61 4.80
N PRO A 94 3.67 2.66 5.26
CA PRO A 94 4.84 2.52 4.38
C PRO A 94 4.89 1.18 3.61
N ILE A 95 4.47 0.07 4.23
CA ILE A 95 4.43 -1.24 3.55
C ILE A 95 3.45 -1.21 2.38
N ARG A 96 2.28 -0.60 2.58
CA ARG A 96 1.25 -0.42 1.54
C ARG A 96 1.77 0.45 0.40
N ASP A 97 2.31 1.61 0.72
CA ASP A 97 2.85 2.57 -0.26
C ASP A 97 3.91 1.91 -1.14
N ALA A 98 4.82 1.14 -0.53
CA ALA A 98 5.92 0.48 -1.22
C ALA A 98 5.48 -0.52 -2.31
N ILE A 99 4.35 -1.22 -2.15
CA ILE A 99 3.89 -2.19 -3.18
C ILE A 99 2.78 -1.66 -4.07
N MET A 100 2.04 -0.65 -3.62
CA MET A 100 0.91 -0.09 -4.38
C MET A 100 1.28 1.13 -5.20
N CYS A 101 2.20 1.96 -4.71
CA CYS A 101 2.57 3.23 -5.31
C CYS A 101 4.02 3.21 -5.81
N ASP A 102 4.94 2.69 -5.00
CA ASP A 102 6.37 2.90 -5.17
C ASP A 102 7.12 1.60 -5.51
N LEU A 103 6.45 0.65 -6.16
CA LEU A 103 7.02 -0.69 -6.41
C LEU A 103 8.32 -0.62 -7.20
N ASP A 104 8.39 0.25 -8.21
CA ASP A 104 9.57 0.45 -9.06
C ASP A 104 10.76 1.05 -8.29
N GLU A 105 10.50 1.78 -7.22
CA GLU A 105 11.50 2.40 -6.35
C GLU A 105 11.85 1.51 -5.13
N THR A 106 11.02 0.49 -4.88
CA THR A 106 11.16 -0.42 -3.74
C THR A 106 12.10 -1.57 -4.07
N SER A 107 13.39 -1.38 -3.80
CA SER A 107 14.36 -2.48 -3.82
C SER A 107 14.01 -3.59 -2.81
N LEU A 108 14.48 -4.82 -3.05
CA LEU A 108 14.28 -5.93 -2.10
C LEU A 108 14.81 -5.61 -0.68
N ALA A 109 15.95 -4.92 -0.57
CA ALA A 109 16.52 -4.54 0.73
C ALA A 109 15.64 -3.51 1.46
N LEU A 110 15.08 -2.53 0.74
CA LEU A 110 14.12 -1.59 1.31
C LEU A 110 12.84 -2.31 1.73
N TRP A 111 12.30 -3.17 0.87
CA TRP A 111 11.14 -3.99 1.19
C TRP A 111 11.35 -4.82 2.46
N GLN A 112 12.50 -5.47 2.58
CA GLN A 112 12.87 -6.25 3.77
C GLN A 112 12.98 -5.40 5.03
N THR A 113 13.42 -4.15 4.90
CA THR A 113 13.46 -3.20 6.02
C THR A 113 12.05 -2.80 6.45
N LEU A 114 11.18 -2.42 5.50
CA LEU A 114 9.79 -2.03 5.77
C LEU A 114 9.00 -3.16 6.44
N THR A 115 9.19 -4.39 5.95
CA THR A 115 8.47 -5.57 6.46
C THR A 115 9.19 -6.26 7.63
N ALA A 116 10.22 -5.65 8.23
CA ALA A 116 10.94 -6.21 9.39
C ALA A 116 10.01 -6.50 10.58
N ILE A 117 9.03 -5.61 10.82
CA ILE A 117 8.01 -5.80 11.85
C ILE A 117 7.18 -7.08 11.62
N LEU A 118 6.83 -7.40 10.37
CA LEU A 118 6.09 -8.61 10.05
C LEU A 118 6.95 -9.85 10.32
N ARG A 119 8.22 -9.83 9.87
CA ARG A 119 9.15 -10.95 10.08
C ARG A 119 9.42 -11.23 11.55
N LEU A 120 9.67 -10.20 12.37
CA LEU A 120 9.93 -10.35 13.80
C LEU A 120 8.74 -10.95 14.56
N ASN A 121 7.52 -10.76 14.05
CA ASN A 121 6.29 -11.28 14.61
C ASN A 121 5.79 -12.55 13.92
N ASN A 122 6.62 -13.19 13.08
CA ASN A 122 6.30 -14.39 12.30
C ASN A 122 5.10 -14.25 11.34
N ILE A 123 4.76 -13.03 10.95
CA ILE A 123 3.66 -12.72 10.02
C ILE A 123 4.17 -12.81 8.58
N LYS A 124 3.37 -13.46 7.71
CA LYS A 124 3.68 -13.70 6.28
C LYS A 124 5.06 -14.29 6.02
N THR A 125 5.50 -15.24 6.85
CA THR A 125 6.79 -15.92 6.70
C THR A 125 6.75 -17.17 5.80
N VAL A 126 5.54 -17.65 5.49
CA VAL A 126 5.31 -18.85 4.67
C VAL A 126 4.55 -18.46 3.40
N GLN A 127 4.85 -19.17 2.31
CA GLN A 127 4.16 -19.04 1.04
C GLN A 127 3.51 -20.38 0.64
N ASP A 128 2.27 -20.31 0.18
CA ASP A 128 1.55 -21.43 -0.43
C ASP A 128 0.83 -20.95 -1.69
N LEU A 129 1.30 -21.40 -2.86
CA LEU A 129 0.73 -21.03 -4.15
C LEU A 129 -0.04 -22.18 -4.83
N SER A 130 -0.30 -23.27 -4.11
CA SER A 130 -0.85 -24.51 -4.68
C SER A 130 -2.33 -24.44 -5.05
N GLY A 131 -3.07 -23.48 -4.48
CA GLY A 131 -4.50 -23.29 -4.70
C GLY A 131 -4.86 -22.38 -5.89
N THR A 132 -6.16 -22.07 -5.99
CA THR A 132 -6.66 -21.02 -6.89
C THR A 132 -6.06 -19.67 -6.50
N PRO A 133 -6.00 -18.67 -7.41
CA PRO A 133 -5.42 -17.35 -7.10
C PRO A 133 -5.95 -16.69 -5.81
N LYS A 134 -7.21 -16.97 -5.43
CA LYS A 134 -7.81 -16.48 -4.18
C LYS A 134 -7.28 -17.20 -2.93
N GLU A 135 -6.92 -18.47 -3.06
CA GLU A 135 -6.40 -19.31 -1.99
C GLU A 135 -4.88 -19.15 -1.81
N GLN A 136 -4.20 -18.57 -2.79
CA GLN A 136 -2.76 -18.33 -2.70
C GLN A 136 -2.42 -17.39 -1.52
N VAL A 137 -1.36 -17.74 -0.81
CA VAL A 137 -0.80 -16.98 0.30
C VAL A 137 0.64 -16.64 -0.06
N TYR A 138 0.94 -15.35 -0.17
CA TYR A 138 2.29 -14.87 -0.41
C TYR A 138 3.01 -14.61 0.91
N SER A 139 4.28 -14.98 0.95
CA SER A 139 5.19 -14.53 2.01
C SER A 139 5.62 -13.07 1.78
N ASN A 140 6.28 -12.44 2.76
CA ASN A 140 6.86 -11.10 2.63
C ASN A 140 7.71 -10.98 1.35
N ASP A 141 8.73 -11.83 1.17
CA ASP A 141 9.60 -11.75 -0.01
C ASP A 141 8.88 -12.24 -1.28
N GLY A 142 7.94 -13.17 -1.12
CA GLY A 142 7.14 -13.72 -2.19
C GLY A 142 6.23 -12.71 -2.88
N ILE A 143 5.53 -11.86 -2.12
CA ILE A 143 4.65 -10.86 -2.73
C ILE A 143 5.47 -9.82 -3.50
N HIS A 144 6.62 -9.39 -2.97
CA HIS A 144 7.51 -8.46 -3.66
C HIS A 144 8.04 -9.07 -4.96
N GLN A 145 8.55 -10.30 -4.91
CA GLN A 145 9.00 -11.02 -6.09
C GLN A 145 7.89 -11.19 -7.14
N HIS A 146 6.68 -11.58 -6.71
CA HIS A 146 5.52 -11.75 -7.60
C HIS A 146 5.22 -10.45 -8.36
N LEU A 147 5.13 -9.33 -7.65
CA LEU A 147 4.77 -8.05 -8.24
C LEU A 147 5.87 -7.49 -9.14
N THR A 148 7.14 -7.68 -8.77
CA THR A 148 8.28 -7.23 -9.60
C THR A 148 8.41 -8.03 -10.90
N ASN A 149 8.15 -9.34 -10.87
CA ASN A 149 8.37 -10.20 -12.04
C ASN A 149 7.15 -10.26 -12.97
N ASP A 150 5.95 -10.39 -12.39
CA ASP A 150 4.72 -10.67 -13.15
C ASP A 150 3.86 -9.41 -13.33
N GLY A 151 4.25 -8.30 -12.70
CA GLY A 151 3.55 -7.03 -12.71
C GLY A 151 2.47 -6.90 -11.63
N PRO A 152 1.75 -5.76 -11.61
CA PRO A 152 0.77 -5.46 -10.57
C PRO A 152 -0.35 -6.50 -10.50
N ASN A 153 -0.58 -7.04 -9.30
CA ASN A 153 -1.68 -7.95 -9.00
C ASN A 153 -2.48 -7.44 -7.79
N TYR A 154 -3.54 -6.68 -8.06
CA TYR A 154 -4.34 -6.02 -7.04
C TYR A 154 -4.91 -6.98 -5.99
N ASN A 155 -5.41 -8.14 -6.42
CA ASN A 155 -5.97 -9.13 -5.50
C ASN A 155 -4.90 -9.70 -4.55
N ALA A 156 -3.70 -9.99 -5.06
CA ALA A 156 -2.59 -10.47 -4.24
C ALA A 156 -2.09 -9.39 -3.27
N MET A 157 -1.97 -8.13 -3.74
CA MET A 157 -1.58 -6.99 -2.91
C MET A 157 -2.55 -6.78 -1.76
N MET A 158 -3.85 -6.63 -2.07
CA MET A 158 -4.86 -6.37 -1.06
C MET A 158 -4.96 -7.51 -0.06
N LYS A 159 -5.00 -8.76 -0.51
CA LYS A 159 -5.03 -9.92 0.39
C LYS A 159 -3.81 -9.93 1.33
N TYR A 160 -2.61 -9.71 0.80
CA TYR A 160 -1.39 -9.65 1.60
C TYR A 160 -1.44 -8.53 2.65
N LEU A 161 -1.84 -7.32 2.25
CA LEU A 161 -1.90 -6.15 3.13
C LEU A 161 -2.97 -6.28 4.21
N GLU A 162 -4.19 -6.68 3.84
CA GLU A 162 -5.32 -6.82 4.76
C GLU A 162 -5.04 -7.87 5.82
N GLU A 163 -4.51 -9.03 5.43
CA GLU A 163 -4.16 -10.07 6.38
C GLU A 163 -2.96 -9.63 7.25
N SER A 164 -1.91 -9.02 6.68
CA SER A 164 -0.75 -8.57 7.46
C SER A 164 -1.12 -7.52 8.51
N GLU A 165 -1.95 -6.54 8.15
CA GLU A 165 -2.43 -5.51 9.07
C GLU A 165 -3.29 -6.11 10.17
N LEU A 166 -4.20 -7.03 9.82
CA LEU A 166 -5.09 -7.67 10.78
C LEU A 166 -4.32 -8.56 11.77
N GLU A 167 -3.34 -9.33 11.29
CA GLU A 167 -2.46 -10.14 12.12
C GLU A 167 -1.63 -9.26 13.09
N LEU A 168 -1.11 -8.10 12.65
CA LEU A 168 -0.45 -7.13 13.55
C LEU A 168 -1.41 -6.58 14.61
N LYS A 169 -2.64 -6.22 14.22
CA LYS A 169 -3.66 -5.74 15.16
C LYS A 169 -4.04 -6.82 16.18
N CYS A 170 -4.12 -8.08 15.78
CA CYS A 170 -4.35 -9.20 16.70
C CYS A 170 -3.31 -9.20 17.83
N LEU A 171 -2.03 -9.11 17.48
CA LEU A 171 -0.95 -9.13 18.47
C LEU A 171 -0.93 -7.86 19.34
N ALA A 172 -1.28 -6.70 18.76
CA ALA A 172 -1.15 -5.41 19.44
C ALA A 172 -2.36 -5.06 20.33
N PHE A 173 -3.58 -5.34 19.89
CA PHE A 173 -4.80 -4.91 20.59
C PHE A 173 -5.17 -5.83 21.74
N ILE A 174 -5.63 -5.24 22.84
CA ILE A 174 -6.16 -5.96 24.00
C ILE A 174 -7.68 -5.81 24.06
N ASN A 175 -8.40 -6.86 24.46
CA ASN A 175 -9.85 -6.85 24.66
C ASN A 175 -10.66 -6.28 23.47
N PHE A 176 -10.18 -6.49 22.24
CA PHE A 176 -10.82 -6.04 21.00
C PHE A 176 -11.54 -7.21 20.32
N ASP A 177 -12.76 -6.98 19.83
CA ASP A 177 -13.52 -8.01 19.10
C ASP A 177 -13.15 -8.03 17.61
N PHE A 178 -12.40 -9.05 17.20
CA PHE A 178 -12.02 -9.28 15.79
C PHE A 178 -13.01 -10.18 15.04
N THR A 179 -14.17 -10.47 15.61
CA THR A 179 -15.21 -11.26 14.96
C THR A 179 -15.81 -10.47 13.79
N ASN A 180 -15.71 -11.02 12.58
CA ASN A 180 -16.30 -10.42 11.39
C ASN A 180 -17.83 -10.64 11.34
N PRO A 181 -18.57 -9.99 10.42
CA PRO A 181 -20.01 -10.18 10.28
C PRO A 181 -20.45 -11.63 10.03
N GLU A 182 -19.56 -12.47 9.49
CA GLU A 182 -19.77 -13.90 9.29
C GLU A 182 -19.56 -14.75 10.55
N GLY A 183 -19.17 -14.14 11.68
CA GLY A 183 -18.95 -14.82 12.96
C GLY A 183 -17.57 -15.46 13.10
N ALA A 184 -16.63 -15.17 12.20
CA ALA A 184 -15.27 -15.70 12.22
C ALA A 184 -14.30 -14.70 12.85
N ASN A 185 -13.40 -15.19 13.71
CA ASN A 185 -12.34 -14.40 14.32
C ASN A 185 -11.00 -14.75 13.67
N HIS A 186 -10.39 -13.77 12.99
CA HIS A 186 -9.14 -13.98 12.26
C HIS A 186 -7.98 -14.38 13.19
N CYS A 187 -7.87 -13.76 14.37
CA CYS A 187 -6.80 -14.05 15.32
C CYS A 187 -6.86 -15.52 15.77
N GLU A 188 -8.07 -16.02 16.06
CA GLU A 188 -8.28 -17.41 16.50
C GLU A 188 -7.96 -18.41 15.39
N ILE A 189 -8.45 -18.17 14.17
CA ILE A 189 -8.22 -19.05 13.01
C ILE A 189 -6.72 -19.19 12.71
N HIS A 190 -5.96 -18.12 12.89
CA HIS A 190 -4.51 -18.09 12.65
C HIS A 190 -3.67 -18.43 13.90
N GLY A 191 -4.31 -18.78 15.02
CA GLY A 191 -3.61 -19.16 16.25
C GLY A 191 -2.79 -18.03 16.89
N LEU A 192 -3.19 -16.77 16.65
CA LEU A 192 -2.53 -15.59 17.19
C LEU A 192 -3.06 -15.29 18.60
N ALA A 193 -2.17 -15.26 19.58
CA ALA A 193 -2.51 -14.88 20.94
C ALA A 193 -2.79 -13.37 21.02
N GLN A 194 -4.08 -13.01 21.03
CA GLN A 194 -4.48 -11.61 21.03
C GLN A 194 -3.82 -10.84 22.19
N GLY A 195 -3.27 -9.67 21.89
CA GLY A 195 -2.64 -8.80 22.88
C GLY A 195 -1.33 -9.33 23.45
N SER A 196 -0.68 -10.31 22.80
CA SER A 196 0.63 -10.81 23.20
C SER A 196 1.75 -9.76 23.08
N GLY A 197 1.48 -8.65 22.38
CA GLY A 197 2.44 -7.59 22.09
C GLY A 197 3.21 -7.83 20.80
N LEU A 198 3.77 -6.74 20.26
CA LEU A 198 4.61 -6.73 19.08
C LEU A 198 6.09 -6.83 19.47
N VAL A 199 6.85 -7.65 18.75
CA VAL A 199 8.32 -7.59 18.72
C VAL A 199 8.71 -6.49 17.73
N ILE A 200 9.39 -5.45 18.21
CA ILE A 200 9.69 -4.24 17.45
C ILE A 200 11.11 -4.31 16.84
N PRO A 201 11.33 -3.85 15.59
CA PRO A 201 12.67 -3.72 14.97
C PRO A 201 13.65 -2.81 15.72
#